data_AF-A0A1Y1ZIP2-F1
#
_entry.id   AF-A0A1Y1ZIP2-F1
#
_cell.length_a   1.000
_cell.length_b   1.000
_cell.length_c   1.000
_cell.angle_alpha   90.00
_cell.angle_beta   90.00
_cell.angle_gamma   90.00
#
_symmetry.space_group_name_H-M   'P 1'
#
loop_
_entity.id
_entity.type
_entity.pdbx_description
1 polymer ?
#
loop_
_entity_poly.entity_id
_entity_poly.type
_entity_poly.pdbx_seq_one_letter_code
_entity_poly.pdbx_strand_id
1 'polypeptide(L)'
;MELHPAIYLILEVLMTTVVVGFTSTHSLLRIACLPFMTLLLWECVPLCMIYMVRMPWASMLGGYATSFYLQYIDVALLSRWDYSTGRPESGLSLASAARINGGESWLDRLKFGFQTSTNWRWVNTPYAVKNIPHFSDSDPEHIPNKGVFLLRTLKVIAVSYLILDVLGSSSDVEITNKFFSSERIPIFKRRGVPITAEEIIIRIFAAMSLGMGMNAVQRGTYSIVAFCAVALGFSEPRDWPPFYQSYSEAYTTRRLWSVFWHQTNTHRVSSMSHFLIHNALGLQRGKILSRYLRGFTTFLISGVMHLVIDISAGISARDSGAVHFFATHFMVIVMEDTVIALWRYIFRKAKTEASGPTTLQRLLGMGWVIVVLTWSTPIYLTPMMYRAKEGFEDSVVPWSIVRALGGAVRKW
;
A
#
# COMPACT_ATOMS: atom_id res chain seq x y z
N MET A 1 16.04 8.09 28.62
CA MET A 1 14.66 8.17 28.12
C MET A 1 14.73 7.88 26.63
N GLU A 2 14.09 6.80 26.19
CA GLU A 2 13.94 6.51 24.76
C GLU A 2 12.96 7.52 24.15
N LEU A 3 13.19 7.91 22.89
CA LEU A 3 12.33 8.87 22.19
C LEU A 3 11.05 8.15 21.73
N HIS A 4 9.94 8.89 21.65
CA HIS A 4 8.71 8.35 21.07
C HIS A 4 8.94 7.97 19.59
N PRO A 5 8.44 6.82 19.09
CA PRO A 5 8.71 6.33 17.72
C PRO A 5 8.33 7.34 16.61
N ALA A 6 7.30 8.16 16.83
CA ALA A 6 6.91 9.25 15.92
C ALA A 6 8.02 10.30 15.69
N ILE A 7 8.95 10.50 16.63
CA ILE A 7 10.07 11.42 16.47
C ILE A 7 11.02 10.89 15.38
N TYR A 8 11.32 9.59 15.37
CA TYR A 8 12.17 8.98 14.34
C TYR A 8 11.54 9.10 12.95
N LEU A 9 10.23 8.88 12.83
CA LEU A 9 9.49 9.12 11.59
C LEU A 9 9.63 10.57 11.11
N ILE A 10 9.46 11.55 12.00
CA ILE A 10 9.64 12.98 11.65
C ILE A 10 11.07 13.24 11.17
N LEU A 11 12.08 12.65 11.83
CA LEU A 11 13.48 12.78 11.44
C LEU A 11 13.76 12.17 10.06
N GLU A 12 13.16 11.04 9.70
CA GLU A 12 13.27 10.45 8.35
C GLU A 12 12.74 11.39 7.26
N VAL A 13 11.58 12.01 7.50
CA VAL A 13 10.96 12.97 6.57
C VAL A 13 11.83 14.22 6.43
N LEU A 14 12.29 14.77 7.56
CA LEU A 14 13.15 15.96 7.58
C LEU A 14 14.49 15.68 6.89
N MET A 15 15.12 14.54 7.17
CA MET A 15 16.39 14.19 6.56
C MET A 15 16.24 14.00 5.05
N THR A 16 15.20 13.32 4.59
CA THR A 16 14.89 13.20 3.15
C THR A 16 14.69 14.58 2.52
N THR A 17 13.91 15.45 3.18
CA THR A 17 13.61 16.81 2.71
C THR A 17 14.88 17.64 2.56
N VAL A 18 15.74 17.68 3.59
CA VAL A 18 16.97 18.46 3.58
C VAL A 18 17.97 17.91 2.58
N VAL A 19 18.20 16.59 2.59
CA VAL A 19 19.18 15.97 1.69
C VAL A 19 18.79 16.20 0.24
N VAL A 20 17.54 15.96 -0.15
CA VAL A 20 17.10 16.14 -1.53
C VAL A 20 17.06 17.62 -1.94
N GLY A 21 16.62 18.52 -1.06
CA GLY A 21 16.49 19.95 -1.38
C GLY A 21 17.83 20.70 -1.47
N PHE A 22 18.83 20.28 -0.70
CA PHE A 22 20.06 21.07 -0.49
C PHE A 22 21.34 20.42 -1.00
N THR A 23 21.32 19.16 -1.42
CA THR A 23 22.53 18.49 -1.95
C THR A 23 22.41 18.22 -3.45
N SER A 24 23.54 18.27 -4.15
CA SER A 24 23.62 17.78 -5.52
C SER A 24 23.37 16.27 -5.59
N THR A 25 22.92 15.80 -6.75
CA THR A 25 22.58 14.39 -7.03
C THR A 25 23.72 13.40 -6.83
N HIS A 26 24.96 13.86 -7.02
CA HIS A 26 26.18 13.07 -6.84
C HIS A 26 26.86 13.30 -5.49
N SER A 27 26.26 14.07 -4.59
CA SER A 27 26.84 14.33 -3.27
C SER A 27 26.98 13.04 -2.47
N LEU A 28 28.18 12.81 -1.92
CA LEU A 28 28.43 11.70 -1.01
C LEU A 28 27.56 11.76 0.26
N LEU A 29 27.05 12.95 0.62
CA LEU A 29 26.12 13.12 1.74
C LEU A 29 24.85 12.28 1.57
N ARG A 30 24.36 12.12 0.33
CA ARG A 30 23.17 11.29 0.07
C ARG A 30 23.42 9.83 0.48
N ILE A 31 24.58 9.29 0.15
CA ILE A 31 24.95 7.93 0.52
C ILE A 31 25.28 7.85 2.02
N ALA A 32 26.00 8.84 2.56
CA ALA A 32 26.38 8.90 3.97
C ALA A 32 25.17 9.00 4.92
N CYS A 33 24.05 9.57 4.47
CA CYS A 33 22.80 9.63 5.23
C CYS A 33 22.02 8.30 5.25
N LEU A 34 22.33 7.34 4.38
CA LEU A 34 21.62 6.04 4.36
C LEU A 34 21.80 5.24 5.66
N PRO A 35 23.01 5.06 6.23
CA PRO A 35 23.18 4.45 7.55
C PRO A 35 22.35 5.12 8.65
N PHE A 36 22.24 6.45 8.62
CA PHE A 36 21.41 7.18 9.58
C PHE A 36 19.92 6.92 9.37
N MET A 37 19.43 6.90 8.12
CA MET A 37 18.04 6.49 7.83
C MET A 37 17.77 5.07 8.35
N THR A 38 18.72 4.14 8.15
CA THR A 38 18.60 2.76 8.64
C THR A 38 18.55 2.70 10.16
N LEU A 39 19.37 3.50 10.85
CA LEU A 39 19.34 3.59 12.31
C LEU A 39 18.02 4.18 12.80
N LEU A 40 17.49 5.22 12.16
CA LEU A 40 16.18 5.79 12.53
C LEU A 40 15.07 4.74 12.42
N LEU A 41 15.04 3.97 11.33
CA LEU A 41 14.07 2.88 11.16
C LEU A 41 14.28 1.77 12.20
N TRP A 42 15.54 1.39 12.44
CA TRP A 42 15.93 0.34 13.38
C TRP A 42 15.50 0.65 14.81
N GLU A 43 15.63 1.90 15.24
CA GLU A 43 15.17 2.36 16.55
C GLU A 43 13.64 2.52 16.59
N CYS A 44 13.02 2.99 15.50
CA CYS A 44 11.58 3.22 15.44
C CYS A 44 10.75 1.93 15.56
N VAL A 45 11.14 0.88 14.83
CA VAL A 45 10.34 -0.35 14.68
C VAL A 45 10.06 -1.06 16.00
N PRO A 46 11.06 -1.36 16.86
CA PRO A 46 10.82 -2.03 18.14
C PRO A 46 9.95 -1.21 19.11
N LEU A 47 10.02 0.12 19.04
CA LEU A 47 9.29 1.02 19.91
C LEU A 47 7.81 1.17 19.52
N CYS A 48 7.44 0.84 18.28
CA CYS A 48 6.08 1.04 17.78
C CYS A 48 5.04 0.31 18.65
N MET A 49 5.21 -0.99 18.92
CA MET A 49 4.27 -1.72 19.79
C MET A 49 4.29 -1.27 21.24
N ILE A 50 5.47 -0.89 21.74
CA ILE A 50 5.64 -0.47 23.14
C ILE A 50 4.85 0.80 23.42
N TYR A 51 4.90 1.78 22.51
CA TYR A 51 4.26 3.08 22.70
C TYR A 51 2.83 3.16 22.18
N MET A 52 2.52 2.51 21.04
CA MET A 52 1.19 2.63 20.44
C MET A 52 0.17 1.69 21.07
N VAL A 53 0.61 0.64 21.77
CA VAL A 53 -0.18 -0.37 22.55
C VAL A 53 -1.13 -1.24 21.71
N ARG A 54 -1.75 -0.68 20.67
CA ARG A 54 -2.63 -1.35 19.71
C ARG A 54 -1.86 -1.67 18.43
N MET A 55 -1.97 -2.90 17.96
CA MET A 55 -1.27 -3.40 16.77
C MET A 55 -1.59 -2.57 15.52
N PRO A 56 -2.84 -2.18 15.22
CA PRO A 56 -3.12 -1.37 14.03
C PRO A 56 -2.41 0.00 14.05
N TRP A 57 -2.24 0.59 15.23
CA TRP A 57 -1.58 1.89 15.38
C TRP A 57 -0.06 1.76 15.28
N ALA A 58 0.50 0.71 15.86
CA ALA A 58 1.91 0.37 15.73
C ALA A 58 2.27 0.05 14.27
N SER A 59 1.47 -0.79 13.61
CA SER A 59 1.57 -1.13 12.19
C SER A 59 1.49 0.11 11.29
N MET A 60 0.58 1.05 11.59
CA MET A 60 0.49 2.30 10.86
C MET A 60 1.77 3.13 10.99
N LEU A 61 2.28 3.31 12.22
CA LEU A 61 3.48 4.11 12.46
C LEU A 61 4.72 3.49 11.81
N GLY A 62 4.97 2.20 12.03
CA GLY A 62 6.07 1.47 11.41
C GLY A 62 5.92 1.35 9.89
N GLY A 63 4.68 1.29 9.39
CA GLY A 63 4.33 1.38 7.97
C GLY A 63 4.75 2.68 7.32
N TYR A 64 4.47 3.82 7.96
CA TYR A 64 4.95 5.11 7.47
C TYR A 64 6.47 5.22 7.56
N ALA A 65 7.10 4.81 8.66
CA ALA A 65 8.56 4.85 8.80
C ALA A 65 9.27 4.02 7.70
N THR A 66 8.84 2.76 7.53
CA THR A 66 9.35 1.89 6.47
C THR A 66 9.13 2.51 5.08
N SER A 67 7.97 3.14 4.86
CA SER A 67 7.64 3.79 3.60
C SER A 67 8.55 5.00 3.30
N PHE A 68 8.85 5.84 4.29
CA PHE A 68 9.75 6.98 4.12
C PHE A 68 11.20 6.57 3.96
N TYR A 69 11.65 5.53 4.68
CA TYR A 69 12.94 4.91 4.44
C TYR A 69 13.09 4.44 2.98
N LEU A 70 12.10 3.71 2.45
CA LEU A 70 12.13 3.29 1.05
C LEU A 70 12.00 4.46 0.06
N GLN A 71 11.24 5.49 0.42
CA GLN A 71 11.16 6.72 -0.37
C GLN A 71 12.53 7.38 -0.47
N TYR A 72 13.30 7.47 0.63
CA TYR A 72 14.65 8.02 0.62
C TYR A 72 15.56 7.27 -0.35
N ILE A 73 15.55 5.92 -0.31
CA ILE A 73 16.33 5.10 -1.24
C ILE A 73 15.95 5.44 -2.69
N ASP A 74 14.65 5.50 -2.99
CA ASP A 74 14.17 5.84 -4.31
C ASP A 74 14.64 7.24 -4.72
N VAL A 75 14.25 8.28 -4.00
CA VAL A 75 14.38 9.65 -4.49
C VAL A 75 15.78 10.23 -4.32
N ALA A 76 16.49 9.89 -3.25
CA ALA A 76 17.83 10.41 -3.00
C ALA A 76 18.90 9.61 -3.76
N LEU A 77 18.78 8.28 -3.83
CA LEU A 77 19.86 7.39 -4.29
C LEU A 77 19.63 6.79 -5.69
N LEU A 78 18.44 6.30 -5.99
CA LEU A 78 18.18 5.58 -7.24
C LEU A 78 17.74 6.50 -8.37
N SER A 79 16.67 7.25 -8.13
CA SER A 79 16.16 8.25 -9.07
C SER A 79 16.96 9.55 -9.06
N ARG A 80 17.63 9.84 -7.94
CA ARG A 80 18.48 11.03 -7.75
C ARG A 80 17.77 12.30 -8.20
N TRP A 81 16.73 12.67 -7.46
CA TRP A 81 16.01 13.90 -7.69
C TRP A 81 16.90 15.11 -7.48
N ASP A 82 16.80 16.05 -8.41
CA ASP A 82 17.59 17.27 -8.45
C ASP A 82 16.68 18.50 -8.35
N TYR A 83 16.97 19.36 -7.39
CA TYR A 83 16.32 20.65 -7.25
C TYR A 83 16.59 21.55 -8.46
N SER A 84 17.82 21.56 -8.98
CA SER A 84 18.22 22.53 -10.02
C SER A 84 17.52 22.31 -11.36
N THR A 85 17.11 21.07 -11.62
CA THR A 85 16.38 20.70 -12.83
C THR A 85 14.92 20.33 -12.56
N GLY A 86 14.52 20.13 -11.30
CA GLY A 86 13.16 19.75 -10.92
C GLY A 86 12.77 18.33 -11.34
N ARG A 87 13.74 17.47 -11.66
CA ARG A 87 13.53 16.15 -12.25
C ARG A 87 14.48 15.10 -11.67
N PRO A 88 14.17 13.81 -11.80
CA PRO A 88 15.13 12.74 -11.52
C PRO A 88 16.17 12.61 -12.64
N GLU A 89 17.43 12.40 -12.28
CA GLU A 89 18.52 12.16 -13.24
C GLU A 89 18.54 10.72 -13.78
N SER A 90 17.98 9.77 -13.02
CA SER A 90 17.99 8.36 -13.39
C SER A 90 16.70 7.64 -13.02
N GLY A 91 16.56 6.40 -13.48
CA GLY A 91 15.45 5.51 -13.12
C GLY A 91 14.30 5.52 -14.12
N LEU A 92 13.11 5.17 -13.63
CA LEU A 92 11.92 4.93 -14.45
C LEU A 92 11.24 6.20 -14.98
N SER A 93 11.61 7.35 -14.44
CA SER A 93 10.85 8.59 -14.55
C SER A 93 11.57 9.65 -15.39
N LEU A 94 12.10 9.25 -16.56
CA LEU A 94 12.77 10.16 -17.49
C LEU A 94 11.75 10.88 -18.40
N ALA A 95 10.77 11.57 -17.83
CA ALA A 95 9.92 12.47 -18.61
C ALA A 95 10.67 13.77 -18.93
N SER A 96 10.49 14.30 -20.14
CA SER A 96 10.99 15.60 -20.56
C SER A 96 10.19 16.72 -19.89
N ALA A 97 10.51 17.06 -18.65
CA ALA A 97 9.96 18.24 -18.00
C ALA A 97 10.75 19.50 -18.38
N ALA A 98 10.05 20.61 -18.57
CA ALA A 98 10.65 21.92 -18.71
C ALA A 98 11.42 22.28 -17.43
N ARG A 99 12.54 22.99 -17.60
CA ARG A 99 13.38 23.49 -16.49
C ARG A 99 12.50 24.32 -15.56
N ILE A 100 12.40 23.95 -14.29
CA ILE A 100 11.75 24.81 -13.30
C ILE A 100 12.66 26.04 -13.15
N ASN A 101 12.19 27.21 -13.57
CA ASN A 101 12.78 28.48 -13.17
C ASN A 101 12.37 28.72 -11.71
N GLY A 102 12.99 28.00 -10.78
CA GLY A 102 12.76 28.12 -9.34
C GLY A 102 13.77 29.08 -8.73
N GLY A 103 13.30 30.00 -7.88
CA GLY A 103 14.16 30.95 -7.18
C GLY A 103 15.25 30.27 -6.34
N GLU A 104 16.32 31.00 -6.04
CA GLU A 104 17.46 30.49 -5.25
C GLU A 104 17.16 30.39 -3.73
N SER A 105 15.90 30.56 -3.32
CA SER A 105 15.53 30.64 -1.90
C SER A 105 15.63 29.30 -1.18
N TRP A 106 16.06 29.35 0.08
CA TRP A 106 16.09 28.20 0.99
C TRP A 106 14.69 27.60 1.20
N LEU A 107 13.63 28.42 1.14
CA LEU A 107 12.23 27.97 1.25
C LEU A 107 11.82 27.10 0.07
N ASP A 108 12.23 27.45 -1.15
CA ASP A 108 11.89 26.70 -2.36
C ASP A 108 12.56 25.32 -2.34
N ARG A 109 13.79 25.24 -1.84
CA ARG A 109 14.51 23.98 -1.62
C ARG A 109 13.84 23.08 -0.60
N LEU A 110 13.39 23.64 0.53
CA LEU A 110 12.62 22.89 1.53
C LEU A 110 11.30 22.39 0.96
N LYS A 111 10.57 23.25 0.25
CA LYS A 111 9.30 22.88 -0.40
C LYS A 111 9.50 21.74 -1.40
N PHE A 112 10.53 21.84 -2.24
CA PHE A 112 10.88 20.78 -3.19
C PHE A 112 11.19 19.47 -2.46
N GLY A 113 12.12 19.48 -1.50
CA GLY A 113 12.48 18.28 -0.75
C GLY A 113 11.28 17.64 -0.03
N PHE A 114 10.42 18.47 0.57
CA PHE A 114 9.22 18.00 1.26
C PHE A 114 8.23 17.36 0.28
N GLN A 115 7.99 17.99 -0.87
CA GLN A 115 7.13 17.45 -1.93
C GLN A 115 7.69 16.13 -2.49
N THR A 116 9.00 16.04 -2.74
CA THR A 116 9.66 14.79 -3.17
C THR A 116 9.51 13.68 -2.12
N SER A 117 9.56 14.02 -0.83
CA SER A 117 9.42 13.04 0.26
C SER A 117 7.98 12.56 0.46
N THR A 118 6.97 13.40 0.22
CA THR A 118 5.57 13.13 0.59
C THR A 118 4.62 12.87 -0.59
N ASN A 119 4.96 13.30 -1.81
CA ASN A 119 4.14 13.07 -3.01
C ASN A 119 4.40 11.69 -3.62
N TRP A 120 3.98 10.65 -2.91
CA TRP A 120 4.30 9.24 -3.24
C TRP A 120 3.72 8.72 -4.56
N ARG A 121 2.67 9.39 -5.06
CA ARG A 121 2.04 9.09 -6.35
C ARG A 121 2.45 10.06 -7.46
N TRP A 122 3.30 11.05 -7.14
CA TRP A 122 3.73 12.10 -8.05
C TRP A 122 2.57 12.85 -8.70
N VAL A 123 1.49 13.06 -7.94
CA VAL A 123 0.28 13.76 -8.36
C VAL A 123 0.64 15.16 -8.87
N ASN A 124 -0.02 15.60 -9.94
CA ASN A 124 0.19 16.91 -10.59
C ASN A 124 1.61 17.13 -11.11
N THR A 125 2.32 16.04 -11.46
CA THR A 125 3.62 16.11 -12.12
C THR A 125 3.67 15.22 -13.37
N PRO A 126 4.60 15.45 -14.31
CA PRO A 126 4.84 14.53 -15.44
C PRO A 126 5.26 13.11 -15.03
N TYR A 127 5.55 12.90 -13.75
CA TYR A 127 6.07 11.65 -13.17
C TYR A 127 4.98 10.85 -12.43
N ALA A 128 3.73 11.31 -12.51
CA ALA A 128 2.56 10.67 -11.93
C ALA A 128 2.51 9.17 -12.24
N VAL A 129 2.19 8.36 -11.21
CA VAL A 129 1.98 6.93 -11.43
C VAL A 129 0.82 6.70 -12.39
N LYS A 130 0.93 5.69 -13.25
CA LYS A 130 0.03 5.50 -14.40
C LYS A 130 -1.46 5.41 -14.03
N ASN A 131 -1.79 4.77 -12.91
CA ASN A 131 -3.17 4.42 -12.56
C ASN A 131 -3.70 5.26 -11.39
N ILE A 132 -3.54 6.58 -11.46
CA ILE A 132 -4.21 7.51 -10.53
C ILE A 132 -5.70 7.57 -10.89
N PRO A 133 -6.62 7.38 -9.93
CA PRO A 133 -8.05 7.54 -10.19
C PRO A 133 -8.43 8.99 -10.47
N HIS A 134 -9.44 9.18 -11.34
CA HIS A 134 -10.06 10.47 -11.58
C HIS A 134 -11.20 10.73 -10.59
N PHE A 135 -11.57 12.00 -10.38
CA PHE A 135 -12.72 12.33 -9.53
C PHE A 135 -14.07 12.00 -10.18
N SER A 136 -14.09 11.84 -11.50
CA SER A 136 -15.26 11.45 -12.29
C SER A 136 -14.84 10.47 -13.38
N ASP A 137 -15.61 9.39 -13.54
CA ASP A 137 -15.40 8.43 -14.61
C ASP A 137 -15.84 8.98 -15.98
N SER A 138 -16.76 9.95 -16.00
CA SER A 138 -17.30 10.54 -17.24
C SER A 138 -16.49 11.74 -17.73
N ASP A 139 -15.77 12.42 -16.83
CA ASP A 139 -14.97 13.60 -17.12
C ASP A 139 -13.63 13.49 -16.35
N PRO A 140 -12.58 12.92 -16.97
CA PRO A 140 -11.29 12.71 -16.32
C PRO A 140 -10.59 13.98 -15.83
N GLU A 141 -10.91 15.13 -16.42
CA GLU A 141 -10.34 16.44 -16.07
C GLU A 141 -11.14 17.14 -14.96
N HIS A 142 -12.29 16.58 -14.57
CA HIS A 142 -13.12 17.14 -13.52
C HIS A 142 -12.37 17.20 -12.18
N ILE A 143 -12.32 18.39 -11.59
CA ILE A 143 -11.83 18.62 -10.23
C ILE A 143 -12.97 19.24 -9.40
N PRO A 144 -13.34 18.66 -8.25
CA PRO A 144 -14.38 19.25 -7.41
C PRO A 144 -13.90 20.57 -6.79
N ASN A 145 -14.82 21.52 -6.64
CA ASN A 145 -14.52 22.74 -5.86
C ASN A 145 -14.27 22.40 -4.38
N LYS A 146 -13.65 23.35 -3.64
CA LYS A 146 -13.23 23.16 -2.25
C LYS A 146 -14.36 22.65 -1.34
N GLY A 147 -15.55 23.22 -1.39
CA GLY A 147 -16.67 22.81 -0.52
C GLY A 147 -17.16 21.39 -0.81
N VAL A 148 -17.32 21.05 -2.09
CA VAL A 148 -17.73 19.70 -2.52
C VAL A 148 -16.67 18.67 -2.16
N PHE A 149 -15.39 19.00 -2.35
CA PHE A 149 -14.28 18.14 -1.96
C PHE A 149 -14.30 17.86 -0.45
N LEU A 150 -14.37 18.90 0.39
CA LEU A 150 -14.37 18.75 1.84
C LEU A 150 -15.55 17.89 2.33
N LEU A 151 -16.75 18.09 1.77
CA LEU A 151 -17.92 17.27 2.11
C LEU A 151 -17.74 15.80 1.71
N ARG A 152 -17.22 15.53 0.50
CA ARG A 152 -16.95 14.16 0.04
C ARG A 152 -15.91 13.48 0.92
N THR A 153 -14.84 14.18 1.24
CA THR A 153 -13.75 13.69 2.08
C THR A 153 -14.22 13.41 3.51
N LEU A 154 -15.05 14.31 4.09
CA LEU A 154 -15.65 14.08 5.41
C LEU A 154 -16.54 12.84 5.44
N LYS A 155 -17.35 12.62 4.39
CA LYS A 155 -18.15 11.39 4.26
C LYS A 155 -17.27 10.14 4.21
N VAL A 156 -16.17 10.18 3.47
CA VAL A 156 -15.21 9.06 3.43
C VAL A 156 -14.62 8.78 4.81
N ILE A 157 -14.21 9.82 5.56
CA ILE A 157 -13.70 9.66 6.93
C ILE A 157 -14.75 9.00 7.82
N ALA A 158 -15.99 9.49 7.80
CA ALA A 158 -17.08 8.94 8.61
C ALA A 158 -17.39 7.49 8.27
N VAL A 159 -17.51 7.15 6.98
CA VAL A 159 -17.76 5.77 6.52
C VAL A 159 -16.60 4.86 6.87
N SER A 160 -15.36 5.29 6.66
CA SER A 160 -14.16 4.53 7.05
C SER A 160 -14.16 4.24 8.56
N TYR A 161 -14.48 5.23 9.39
CA TYR A 161 -14.58 5.04 10.84
C TYR A 161 -15.63 3.98 11.19
N LEU A 162 -16.84 4.09 10.64
CA LEU A 162 -17.93 3.14 10.92
C LEU A 162 -17.58 1.72 10.47
N ILE A 163 -16.95 1.54 9.31
CA ILE A 163 -16.47 0.22 8.85
C ILE A 163 -15.49 -0.36 9.87
N LEU A 164 -14.50 0.42 10.31
CA LEU A 164 -13.51 -0.03 11.28
C LEU A 164 -14.12 -0.37 12.64
N ASP A 165 -15.12 0.40 13.08
CA ASP A 165 -15.85 0.16 14.32
C ASP A 165 -16.67 -1.14 14.26
N VAL A 166 -17.41 -1.35 13.15
CA VAL A 166 -18.16 -2.60 12.92
C VAL A 166 -17.22 -3.80 12.88
N LEU A 167 -16.12 -3.74 12.12
CA LEU A 167 -15.15 -4.83 12.04
C LEU A 167 -14.51 -5.14 13.39
N GLY A 168 -14.08 -4.11 14.13
CA GLY A 168 -13.49 -4.28 15.46
C GLY A 168 -14.49 -4.73 16.53
N SER A 169 -15.79 -4.51 16.32
CA SER A 169 -16.85 -4.99 17.21
C SER A 169 -17.34 -6.40 16.86
N SER A 170 -17.06 -6.87 15.65
CA SER A 170 -17.48 -8.19 15.15
C SER A 170 -16.42 -9.28 15.33
N SER A 171 -15.28 -8.95 15.96
CA SER A 171 -14.22 -9.93 16.22
C SER A 171 -14.65 -10.94 17.28
N ASP A 172 -14.73 -12.21 16.90
CA ASP A 172 -15.08 -13.32 17.78
C ASP A 172 -13.86 -14.23 17.99
N VAL A 173 -13.46 -14.39 19.26
CA VAL A 173 -12.28 -15.16 19.66
C VAL A 173 -12.47 -16.66 19.38
N GLU A 174 -13.67 -17.19 19.56
CA GLU A 174 -14.00 -18.59 19.34
C GLU A 174 -13.92 -18.93 17.85
N ILE A 175 -14.54 -18.10 16.99
CA ILE A 175 -14.46 -18.26 15.52
C ILE A 175 -12.99 -18.17 15.07
N THR A 176 -12.25 -17.21 15.63
CA THR A 176 -10.85 -16.99 15.26
C THR A 176 -9.98 -18.21 15.61
N ASN A 177 -10.14 -18.76 16.82
CA ASN A 177 -9.40 -19.94 17.26
C ASN A 177 -9.83 -21.21 16.53
N LYS A 178 -11.13 -21.35 16.20
CA LYS A 178 -11.66 -22.49 15.46
C LYS A 178 -11.14 -22.54 14.02
N PHE A 179 -11.13 -21.43 13.29
CA PHE A 179 -10.87 -21.44 11.84
C PHE A 179 -9.48 -20.97 11.42
N PHE A 180 -8.79 -20.19 12.25
CA PHE A 180 -7.47 -19.64 11.94
C PHE A 180 -6.39 -20.21 12.86
N SER A 181 -6.36 -21.53 12.98
CA SER A 181 -5.25 -22.27 13.62
C SER A 181 -4.20 -22.67 12.58
N SER A 182 -2.95 -22.83 13.01
CA SER A 182 -1.81 -23.16 12.13
C SER A 182 -2.01 -24.42 11.30
N GLU A 183 -2.79 -25.39 11.80
CA GLU A 183 -3.13 -26.63 11.07
C GLU A 183 -4.15 -26.43 9.96
N ARG A 184 -5.07 -25.45 10.13
CA ARG A 184 -6.14 -25.18 9.15
C ARG A 184 -5.69 -24.24 8.05
N ILE A 185 -4.78 -23.29 8.32
CA ILE A 185 -4.34 -22.29 7.33
C ILE A 185 -3.95 -22.92 5.97
N PRO A 186 -3.07 -23.95 5.89
CA PRO A 186 -2.61 -24.48 4.61
C PRO A 186 -3.65 -25.40 3.96
N ILE A 187 -4.22 -24.99 2.82
CA ILE A 187 -5.19 -25.83 2.08
C ILE A 187 -4.55 -27.08 1.47
N PHE A 188 -3.37 -26.96 0.86
CA PHE A 188 -2.76 -28.07 0.12
C PHE A 188 -1.80 -28.94 0.94
N LYS A 189 -1.42 -28.49 2.14
CA LYS A 189 -0.46 -29.19 3.01
C LYS A 189 -1.10 -29.79 4.28
N ARG A 190 -2.36 -29.48 4.57
CA ARG A 190 -3.10 -30.04 5.71
C ARG A 190 -3.29 -31.55 5.55
N ARG A 191 -3.14 -32.30 6.65
CA ARG A 191 -3.36 -33.74 6.72
C ARG A 191 -4.50 -34.04 7.69
N GLY A 192 -5.40 -34.96 7.33
CA GLY A 192 -6.43 -35.50 8.23
C GLY A 192 -7.60 -34.58 8.57
N VAL A 193 -7.57 -33.29 8.22
CA VAL A 193 -8.68 -32.35 8.48
C VAL A 193 -9.39 -32.02 7.15
N PRO A 194 -10.71 -32.27 6.99
CA PRO A 194 -11.46 -31.97 5.76
C PRO A 194 -11.83 -30.48 5.66
N ILE A 195 -11.75 -29.90 4.45
CA ILE A 195 -12.15 -28.51 4.21
C ILE A 195 -13.67 -28.46 4.18
N THR A 196 -14.27 -27.72 5.12
CA THR A 196 -15.73 -27.61 5.21
C THR A 196 -16.25 -26.39 4.45
N ALA A 197 -17.52 -26.41 4.04
CA ALA A 197 -18.17 -25.24 3.44
C ALA A 197 -18.20 -24.04 4.42
N GLU A 198 -18.41 -24.30 5.71
CA GLU A 198 -18.35 -23.30 6.79
C GLU A 198 -16.96 -22.61 6.82
N GLU A 199 -15.87 -23.38 6.73
CA GLU A 199 -14.51 -22.83 6.67
C GLU A 199 -14.30 -21.93 5.45
N ILE A 200 -14.78 -22.35 4.27
CA ILE A 200 -14.67 -21.55 3.04
C ILE A 200 -15.41 -20.22 3.19
N ILE A 201 -16.64 -20.24 3.71
CA ILE A 201 -17.45 -19.05 3.94
C ILE A 201 -16.72 -18.09 4.90
N ILE A 202 -16.18 -18.60 6.00
CA ILE A 202 -15.45 -17.78 6.98
C ILE A 202 -14.18 -17.18 6.38
N ARG A 203 -13.45 -17.92 5.54
CA ARG A 203 -12.28 -17.39 4.82
C ARG A 203 -12.66 -16.28 3.83
N ILE A 204 -13.79 -16.40 3.14
CA ILE A 204 -14.31 -15.35 2.25
C ILE A 204 -14.60 -14.09 3.07
N PHE A 205 -15.36 -14.21 4.16
CA PHE A 205 -15.67 -13.09 5.04
C PHE A 205 -14.41 -12.45 5.65
N ALA A 206 -13.43 -13.25 6.05
CA ALA A 206 -12.18 -12.75 6.59
C ALA A 206 -11.34 -12.01 5.54
N ALA A 207 -11.27 -12.52 4.31
CA ALA A 207 -10.59 -11.85 3.21
C ALA A 207 -11.28 -10.52 2.84
N MET A 208 -12.61 -10.51 2.79
CA MET A 208 -13.39 -9.28 2.58
C MET A 208 -13.20 -8.29 3.72
N SER A 209 -13.23 -8.75 4.98
CA SER A 209 -13.04 -7.93 6.18
C SER A 209 -11.65 -7.30 6.21
N LEU A 210 -10.60 -8.06 5.89
CA LEU A 210 -9.25 -7.51 5.77
C LEU A 210 -9.19 -6.46 4.65
N GLY A 211 -9.74 -6.75 3.47
CA GLY A 211 -9.77 -5.80 2.35
C GLY A 211 -10.51 -4.51 2.69
N MET A 212 -11.68 -4.60 3.31
CA MET A 212 -12.49 -3.45 3.76
C MET A 212 -11.78 -2.68 4.88
N GLY A 213 -11.22 -3.37 5.86
CA GLY A 213 -10.48 -2.77 6.97
C GLY A 213 -9.26 -2.00 6.46
N MET A 214 -8.42 -2.62 5.64
CA MET A 214 -7.25 -1.96 5.04
C MET A 214 -7.65 -0.77 4.18
N ASN A 215 -8.69 -0.89 3.35
CA ASN A 215 -9.22 0.23 2.58
C ASN A 215 -9.66 1.36 3.51
N ALA A 216 -10.43 1.05 4.56
CA ALA A 216 -10.95 2.03 5.48
C ALA A 216 -9.84 2.76 6.26
N VAL A 217 -8.82 2.04 6.75
CA VAL A 217 -7.66 2.65 7.41
C VAL A 217 -6.88 3.55 6.44
N GLN A 218 -6.44 3.00 5.31
CA GLN A 218 -5.54 3.73 4.42
C GLN A 218 -6.24 4.91 3.74
N ARG A 219 -7.46 4.70 3.21
CA ARG A 219 -8.27 5.75 2.60
C ARG A 219 -8.76 6.77 3.62
N GLY A 220 -9.12 6.31 4.82
CA GLY A 220 -9.56 7.17 5.93
C GLY A 220 -8.45 8.12 6.35
N THR A 221 -7.26 7.58 6.68
CA THR A 221 -6.08 8.38 7.05
C THR A 221 -5.69 9.35 5.94
N TYR A 222 -5.63 8.88 4.69
CA TYR A 222 -5.39 9.75 3.54
C TYR A 222 -6.41 10.90 3.46
N SER A 223 -7.70 10.61 3.69
CA SER A 223 -8.78 11.58 3.65
C SER A 223 -8.70 12.58 4.80
N ILE A 224 -8.28 12.18 6.01
CA ILE A 224 -8.04 13.10 7.13
C ILE A 224 -6.97 14.12 6.76
N VAL A 225 -5.83 13.66 6.24
CA VAL A 225 -4.73 14.55 5.85
C VAL A 225 -5.18 15.47 4.71
N ALA A 226 -5.86 14.93 3.70
CA ALA A 226 -6.39 15.70 2.57
C ALA A 226 -7.39 16.78 3.02
N PHE A 227 -8.30 16.43 3.92
CA PHE A 227 -9.29 17.35 4.48
C PHE A 227 -8.59 18.51 5.20
N CYS A 228 -7.67 18.21 6.12
CA CYS A 228 -6.95 19.22 6.88
C CYS A 228 -6.12 20.12 5.94
N ALA A 229 -5.39 19.55 4.99
CA ALA A 229 -4.55 20.29 4.07
C ALA A 229 -5.35 21.23 3.16
N VAL A 230 -6.50 20.81 2.66
CA VAL A 230 -7.37 21.65 1.80
C VAL A 230 -8.17 22.67 2.63
N ALA A 231 -8.65 22.29 3.81
CA ALA A 231 -9.39 23.19 4.69
C ALA A 231 -8.53 24.39 5.11
N LEU A 232 -7.29 24.11 5.54
CA LEU A 232 -6.29 25.10 5.98
C LEU A 232 -5.64 25.87 4.82
N GLY A 233 -5.86 25.46 3.56
CA GLY A 233 -5.31 26.15 2.39
C GLY A 233 -3.86 25.80 2.05
N PHE A 234 -3.32 24.71 2.59
CA PHE A 234 -1.97 24.22 2.25
C PHE A 234 -1.89 23.53 0.89
N SER A 235 -3.02 23.07 0.35
CA SER A 235 -3.12 22.36 -0.93
C SER A 235 -4.52 22.50 -1.53
N GLU A 236 -4.68 22.10 -2.79
CA GLU A 236 -5.94 22.18 -3.51
C GLU A 236 -6.57 20.78 -3.70
N PRO A 237 -7.88 20.68 -3.98
CA PRO A 237 -8.53 19.39 -4.26
C PRO A 237 -7.80 18.53 -5.30
N ARG A 238 -7.22 19.14 -6.35
CA ARG A 238 -6.46 18.44 -7.39
C ARG A 238 -5.22 17.70 -6.88
N ASP A 239 -4.66 18.10 -5.75
CA ASP A 239 -3.49 17.45 -5.15
C ASP A 239 -3.85 16.13 -4.45
N TRP A 240 -5.15 15.90 -4.27
CA TRP A 240 -5.68 14.77 -3.52
C TRP A 240 -6.67 13.91 -4.35
N PRO A 241 -6.24 13.32 -5.48
CA PRO A 241 -7.10 12.45 -6.27
C PRO A 241 -7.54 11.23 -5.45
N PRO A 242 -8.64 10.56 -5.81
CA PRO A 242 -9.15 9.43 -5.05
C PRO A 242 -8.06 8.36 -4.79
N PHE A 243 -8.16 7.71 -3.64
CA PHE A 243 -7.09 6.87 -3.13
C PHE A 243 -7.05 5.47 -3.79
N TYR A 244 -8.22 4.89 -4.07
CA TYR A 244 -8.38 3.62 -4.79
C TYR A 244 -9.13 3.84 -6.09
N GLN A 245 -8.89 2.95 -7.05
CA GLN A 245 -9.69 2.84 -8.27
C GLN A 245 -11.04 2.17 -7.99
N SER A 246 -11.91 2.13 -9.01
CA SER A 246 -13.19 1.40 -8.92
C SER A 246 -12.97 -0.09 -8.62
N TYR A 247 -13.81 -0.68 -7.77
CA TYR A 247 -13.84 -2.13 -7.51
C TYR A 247 -14.09 -2.95 -8.79
N SER A 248 -14.73 -2.35 -9.80
CA SER A 248 -14.95 -2.99 -11.10
C SER A 248 -13.66 -3.37 -11.82
N GLU A 249 -12.53 -2.76 -11.45
CA GLU A 249 -11.23 -2.99 -12.07
C GLU A 249 -10.49 -4.22 -11.51
N ALA A 250 -10.93 -4.75 -10.37
CA ALA A 250 -10.32 -5.90 -9.69
C ALA A 250 -10.75 -7.25 -10.28
N TYR A 251 -10.85 -7.36 -11.60
CA TYR A 251 -11.26 -8.59 -12.30
C TYR A 251 -10.10 -9.51 -12.70
N THR A 252 -8.86 -9.16 -12.37
CA THR A 252 -7.73 -10.10 -12.43
C THR A 252 -6.78 -9.79 -11.27
N THR A 253 -6.01 -10.76 -10.82
CA THR A 253 -5.03 -10.59 -9.75
C THR A 253 -4.00 -9.51 -10.12
N ARG A 254 -3.58 -9.48 -11.39
CA ARG A 254 -2.71 -8.41 -11.89
C ARG A 254 -3.33 -7.03 -11.76
N ARG A 255 -4.61 -6.87 -12.10
CA ARG A 255 -5.31 -5.58 -12.02
C ARG A 255 -5.64 -5.17 -10.59
N LEU A 256 -5.92 -6.14 -9.71
CA LEU A 256 -6.09 -5.88 -8.28
C LEU A 256 -4.91 -5.06 -7.73
N TRP A 257 -3.68 -5.51 -7.99
CA TRP A 257 -2.47 -4.85 -7.48
C TRP A 257 -2.02 -3.65 -8.33
N SER A 258 -2.12 -3.73 -9.66
CA SER A 258 -1.56 -2.69 -10.53
C SER A 258 -2.52 -1.54 -10.84
N VAL A 259 -3.83 -1.73 -10.68
CA VAL A 259 -4.86 -0.72 -11.01
C VAL A 259 -5.71 -0.37 -9.79
N PHE A 260 -6.36 -1.37 -9.17
CA PHE A 260 -7.30 -1.13 -8.08
C PHE A 260 -6.62 -0.55 -6.83
N TRP A 261 -5.54 -1.21 -6.36
CA TRP A 261 -4.85 -0.87 -5.11
C TRP A 261 -4.20 0.53 -5.14
N HIS A 262 -3.93 1.12 -3.97
CA HIS A 262 -3.71 2.57 -3.76
C HIS A 262 -2.50 3.24 -4.45
N GLN A 263 -1.70 2.53 -5.24
CA GLN A 263 -0.55 3.00 -6.03
C GLN A 263 0.56 3.81 -5.30
N THR A 264 0.44 4.09 -4.01
CA THR A 264 1.40 4.93 -3.27
C THR A 264 2.80 4.31 -3.16
N ASN A 265 2.90 2.98 -3.21
CA ASN A 265 4.18 2.29 -3.17
C ASN A 265 4.72 2.00 -4.57
N THR A 266 3.92 2.17 -5.63
CA THR A 266 4.23 1.68 -6.98
C THR A 266 5.55 2.22 -7.51
N HIS A 267 5.80 3.53 -7.38
CA HIS A 267 7.02 4.15 -7.90
C HIS A 267 8.28 3.61 -7.20
N ARG A 268 8.34 3.70 -5.86
CA ARG A 268 9.53 3.29 -5.09
C ARG A 268 9.88 1.81 -5.25
N VAL A 269 8.90 0.91 -5.18
CA VAL A 269 9.16 -0.53 -5.33
C VAL A 269 9.59 -0.87 -6.76
N SER A 270 9.02 -0.18 -7.75
CA SER A 270 9.40 -0.36 -9.16
C SER A 270 10.80 0.17 -9.43
N SER A 271 11.18 1.30 -8.83
CA SER A 271 12.51 1.92 -8.96
C SER A 271 13.60 0.99 -8.40
N MET A 272 13.40 0.47 -7.18
CA MET A 272 14.29 -0.52 -6.58
C MET A 272 14.36 -1.81 -7.40
N SER A 273 13.22 -2.33 -7.84
CA SER A 273 13.19 -3.53 -8.68
C SER A 273 13.90 -3.30 -10.02
N HIS A 274 13.71 -2.15 -10.65
CA HIS A 274 14.39 -1.78 -11.88
C HIS A 274 15.90 -1.74 -11.67
N PHE A 275 16.37 -1.08 -10.60
CA PHE A 275 17.79 -1.04 -10.26
C PHE A 275 18.37 -2.44 -10.06
N LEU A 276 17.74 -3.29 -9.25
CA LEU A 276 18.24 -4.64 -9.00
C LEU A 276 18.35 -5.47 -10.30
N ILE A 277 17.31 -5.46 -11.13
CA ILE A 277 17.27 -6.30 -12.33
C ILE A 277 18.20 -5.78 -13.44
N HIS A 278 18.21 -4.47 -13.69
CA HIS A 278 18.90 -3.92 -14.85
C HIS A 278 20.28 -3.35 -14.53
N ASN A 279 20.47 -2.76 -13.36
CA ASN A 279 21.72 -2.11 -12.99
C ASN A 279 22.63 -3.05 -12.18
N ALA A 280 22.08 -3.78 -11.20
CA ALA A 280 22.88 -4.70 -10.38
C ALA A 280 23.13 -6.05 -11.08
N LEU A 281 22.09 -6.66 -11.65
CA LEU A 281 22.20 -7.96 -12.34
C LEU A 281 22.50 -7.84 -13.84
N GLY A 282 22.48 -6.63 -14.41
CA GLY A 282 22.80 -6.40 -15.83
C GLY A 282 21.83 -7.04 -16.84
N LEU A 283 20.61 -7.42 -16.43
CA LEU A 283 19.68 -8.10 -17.33
C LEU A 283 19.14 -7.15 -18.40
N GLN A 284 19.17 -7.62 -19.66
CA GLN A 284 18.73 -6.83 -20.81
C GLN A 284 17.25 -6.44 -20.72
N ARG A 285 16.96 -5.19 -21.11
CA ARG A 285 15.59 -4.67 -21.20
C ARG A 285 14.84 -5.32 -22.37
N GLY A 286 13.50 -5.28 -22.33
CA GLY A 286 12.64 -5.79 -23.41
C GLY A 286 12.40 -7.30 -23.40
N LYS A 287 13.26 -8.11 -22.77
CA LYS A 287 13.07 -9.56 -22.66
C LYS A 287 11.92 -9.93 -21.71
N ILE A 288 11.17 -10.97 -22.06
CA ILE A 288 10.04 -11.48 -21.26
C ILE A 288 10.49 -11.92 -19.86
N LEU A 289 11.65 -12.59 -19.77
CA LEU A 289 12.24 -13.01 -18.50
C LEU A 289 12.52 -11.80 -17.59
N SER A 290 13.19 -10.77 -18.12
CA SER A 290 13.48 -9.54 -17.37
C SER A 290 12.19 -8.84 -16.89
N ARG A 291 11.10 -8.90 -17.67
CA ARG A 291 9.80 -8.34 -17.28
C ARG A 291 9.21 -9.09 -16.09
N TYR A 292 9.21 -10.42 -16.11
CA TYR A 292 8.68 -11.22 -15.01
C TYR A 292 9.60 -11.18 -13.78
N LEU A 293 10.92 -11.22 -13.94
CA LEU A 293 11.85 -11.05 -12.82
C LEU A 293 11.67 -9.70 -12.14
N ARG A 294 11.49 -8.61 -12.91
CA ARG A 294 11.17 -7.30 -12.33
C ARG A 294 9.84 -7.33 -11.56
N GLY A 295 8.81 -7.95 -12.14
CA GLY A 295 7.55 -8.14 -11.43
C GLY A 295 7.71 -8.92 -10.12
N PHE A 296 8.45 -10.04 -10.14
CA PHE A 296 8.70 -10.86 -8.97
C PHE A 296 9.46 -10.09 -7.89
N THR A 297 10.55 -9.42 -8.27
CA THR A 297 11.34 -8.59 -7.35
C THR A 297 10.51 -7.45 -6.77
N THR A 298 9.59 -6.86 -7.54
CA THR A 298 8.66 -5.83 -7.03
C THR A 298 7.78 -6.38 -5.90
N PHE A 299 7.18 -7.56 -6.08
CA PHE A 299 6.38 -8.19 -5.04
C PHE A 299 7.23 -8.66 -3.86
N LEU A 300 8.46 -9.12 -4.09
CA LEU A 300 9.37 -9.51 -3.02
C LEU A 300 9.76 -8.31 -2.13
N ILE A 301 10.11 -7.17 -2.74
CA ILE A 301 10.39 -5.92 -2.02
C ILE A 301 9.15 -5.49 -1.22
N SER A 302 7.96 -5.56 -1.81
CA SER A 302 6.71 -5.29 -1.09
C SER A 302 6.50 -6.25 0.08
N GLY A 303 6.82 -7.53 -0.07
CA GLY A 303 6.75 -8.52 1.00
C GLY A 303 7.72 -8.24 2.15
N VAL A 304 8.95 -7.84 1.85
CA VAL A 304 9.95 -7.44 2.86
C VAL A 304 9.51 -6.15 3.56
N MET A 305 8.97 -5.19 2.82
CA MET A 305 8.38 -3.98 3.41
C MET A 305 7.30 -4.36 4.44
N HIS A 306 6.35 -5.22 4.08
CA HIS A 306 5.28 -5.63 5.00
C HIS A 306 5.78 -6.49 6.17
N LEU A 307 6.84 -7.28 5.98
CA LEU A 307 7.51 -7.98 7.08
C LEU A 307 8.02 -7.00 8.15
N VAL A 308 8.64 -5.89 7.75
CA VAL A 308 9.10 -4.86 8.70
C VAL A 308 7.92 -4.20 9.42
N ILE A 309 6.82 -3.99 8.69
CA ILE A 309 5.56 -3.47 9.26
C ILE A 309 4.99 -4.43 10.30
N ASP A 310 4.96 -5.73 10.01
CA ASP A 310 4.49 -6.75 10.94
C ASP A 310 5.34 -6.80 12.21
N ILE A 311 6.68 -6.69 12.07
CA ILE A 311 7.60 -6.60 13.21
C ILE A 311 7.29 -5.37 14.07
N SER A 312 7.02 -4.21 13.44
CA SER A 312 6.61 -3.00 14.17
C SER A 312 5.28 -3.17 14.91
N ALA A 313 4.47 -4.16 14.50
CA ALA A 313 3.18 -4.53 15.07
C ALA A 313 3.30 -5.72 16.06
N GLY A 314 4.53 -6.12 16.42
CA GLY A 314 4.83 -7.15 17.42
C GLY A 314 4.74 -8.58 16.89
N ILE A 315 4.58 -8.75 15.57
CA ILE A 315 4.55 -10.05 14.93
C ILE A 315 5.98 -10.48 14.63
N SER A 316 6.36 -11.68 15.04
CA SER A 316 7.72 -12.18 14.79
C SER A 316 7.99 -12.33 13.29
N ALA A 317 9.25 -12.19 12.88
CA ALA A 317 9.64 -12.36 11.47
C ALA A 317 9.30 -13.76 10.93
N ARG A 318 9.29 -14.77 11.81
CA ARG A 318 8.94 -16.16 11.47
C ARG A 318 7.45 -16.31 11.19
N ASP A 319 6.61 -15.56 11.89
CA ASP A 319 5.16 -15.75 11.85
C ASP A 319 4.45 -14.84 10.84
N SER A 320 5.03 -13.68 10.49
CA SER A 320 4.43 -12.65 9.62
C SER A 320 3.70 -13.18 8.37
N GLY A 321 4.28 -14.13 7.64
CA GLY A 321 3.70 -14.63 6.38
C GLY A 321 3.67 -13.61 5.23
N ALA A 322 4.07 -12.35 5.43
CA ALA A 322 4.03 -11.29 4.43
C ALA A 322 4.77 -11.63 3.14
N VAL A 323 6.06 -12.00 3.25
CA VAL A 323 6.91 -12.34 2.10
C VAL A 323 6.28 -13.50 1.31
N HIS A 324 5.76 -14.51 2.01
CA HIS A 324 5.10 -15.65 1.39
C HIS A 324 3.83 -15.23 0.64
N PHE A 325 3.00 -14.38 1.24
CA PHE A 325 1.78 -13.85 0.64
C PHE A 325 2.08 -13.09 -0.66
N PHE A 326 2.98 -12.09 -0.62
CA PHE A 326 3.27 -11.28 -1.80
C PHE A 326 3.99 -12.09 -2.90
N ALA A 327 4.95 -12.94 -2.56
CA ALA A 327 5.62 -13.80 -3.54
C ALA A 327 4.63 -14.75 -4.25
N THR A 328 3.68 -15.33 -3.49
CA THR A 328 2.64 -16.21 -4.02
C THR A 328 1.71 -15.47 -4.97
N HIS A 329 1.29 -14.25 -4.65
CA HIS A 329 0.45 -13.46 -5.56
C HIS A 329 1.13 -13.18 -6.90
N PHE A 330 2.46 -12.99 -6.92
CA PHE A 330 3.15 -12.86 -8.19
C PHE A 330 3.11 -14.16 -9.00
N MET A 331 3.28 -15.32 -8.36
CA MET A 331 3.15 -16.60 -9.06
C MET A 331 1.74 -16.81 -9.61
N VAL A 332 0.71 -16.41 -8.86
CA VAL A 332 -0.68 -16.39 -9.35
C VAL A 332 -0.82 -15.50 -10.57
N ILE A 333 -0.19 -14.32 -10.59
CA ILE A 333 -0.19 -13.43 -11.76
C ILE A 333 0.48 -14.08 -12.98
N VAL A 334 1.61 -14.76 -12.81
CA VAL A 334 2.29 -15.48 -13.91
C VAL A 334 1.39 -16.57 -14.47
N MET A 335 0.73 -17.34 -13.60
CA MET A 335 -0.22 -18.37 -13.98
C MET A 335 -1.43 -17.78 -14.71
N GLU A 336 -2.04 -16.73 -14.16
CA GLU A 336 -3.18 -16.00 -14.73
C GLU A 336 -2.85 -15.48 -16.14
N ASP A 337 -1.70 -14.80 -16.31
CA ASP A 337 -1.24 -14.32 -17.61
C ASP A 337 -1.02 -15.46 -18.61
N THR A 338 -0.48 -16.59 -18.16
CA THR A 338 -0.24 -17.78 -19.00
C THR A 338 -1.54 -18.39 -19.48
N VAL A 339 -2.52 -18.56 -18.59
CA VAL A 339 -3.86 -19.08 -18.93
C VAL A 339 -4.56 -18.16 -19.93
N ILE A 340 -4.51 -16.84 -19.69
CA ILE A 340 -5.10 -15.84 -20.60
C ILE A 340 -4.40 -15.87 -21.98
N ALA A 341 -3.08 -16.01 -22.02
CA ALA A 341 -2.32 -16.08 -23.27
C ALA A 341 -2.65 -17.35 -24.06
N LEU A 342 -2.71 -18.51 -23.39
CA LEU A 342 -3.08 -19.79 -24.01
C LEU A 342 -4.52 -19.76 -24.54
N TRP A 343 -5.46 -19.21 -23.77
CA TRP A 343 -6.85 -19.03 -24.22
C TRP A 343 -6.90 -18.19 -25.51
N ARG A 344 -6.21 -17.04 -25.55
CA ARG A 344 -6.18 -16.19 -26.74
C ARG A 344 -5.56 -16.89 -27.95
N TYR A 345 -4.52 -17.70 -27.72
CA TYR A 345 -3.86 -18.48 -28.76
C TYR A 345 -4.77 -19.57 -29.34
N ILE A 346 -5.39 -20.40 -28.48
CA ILE A 346 -6.26 -21.51 -28.88
C ILE A 346 -7.49 -21.00 -29.63
N PHE A 347 -8.16 -19.98 -29.10
CA PHE A 347 -9.40 -19.45 -29.67
C PHE A 347 -9.16 -18.41 -30.78
N ARG A 348 -7.92 -18.25 -31.26
CA ARG A 348 -7.51 -17.31 -32.33
C ARG A 348 -8.08 -15.89 -32.17
N LYS A 349 -8.33 -15.44 -30.94
CA LYS A 349 -8.84 -14.09 -30.61
C LYS A 349 -7.80 -12.98 -30.79
N ALA A 350 -6.82 -13.19 -31.68
CA ALA A 350 -5.57 -12.43 -31.72
C ALA A 350 -5.67 -11.02 -32.33
N LYS A 351 -6.81 -10.62 -32.91
CA LYS A 351 -6.92 -9.32 -33.62
C LYS A 351 -8.24 -8.55 -33.48
N THR A 352 -9.28 -9.08 -32.84
CA THR A 352 -10.64 -8.47 -32.91
C THR A 352 -11.13 -7.75 -31.67
N GLU A 353 -10.46 -7.83 -30.52
CA GLU A 353 -10.93 -7.13 -29.30
C GLU A 353 -10.24 -5.77 -29.12
N ALA A 354 -10.58 -4.81 -29.98
CA ALA A 354 -10.42 -3.38 -29.64
C ALA A 354 -11.34 -2.97 -28.46
N SER A 355 -12.36 -3.78 -28.17
CA SER A 355 -13.44 -3.55 -27.21
C SER A 355 -13.16 -3.99 -25.76
N GLY A 356 -11.97 -4.53 -25.46
CA GLY A 356 -11.62 -4.98 -24.11
C GLY A 356 -12.42 -6.21 -23.64
N PRO A 357 -12.27 -6.63 -22.37
CA PRO A 357 -12.96 -7.82 -21.85
C PRO A 357 -14.46 -7.58 -21.67
N THR A 358 -15.27 -8.58 -22.05
CA THR A 358 -16.73 -8.57 -21.88
C THR A 358 -17.13 -8.56 -20.41
N THR A 359 -18.36 -8.15 -20.10
CA THR A 359 -18.91 -8.19 -18.73
C THR A 359 -18.80 -9.57 -18.11
N LEU A 360 -19.11 -10.63 -18.87
CA LEU A 360 -18.97 -12.01 -18.39
C LEU A 360 -17.51 -12.35 -18.04
N GLN A 361 -16.54 -11.96 -18.87
CA GLN A 361 -15.12 -12.18 -18.58
C GLN A 361 -14.68 -11.42 -17.32
N ARG A 362 -15.18 -10.19 -17.11
CA ARG A 362 -14.92 -9.43 -15.89
C ARG A 362 -15.51 -10.13 -14.66
N LEU A 363 -16.75 -10.61 -14.73
CA LEU A 363 -17.39 -11.32 -13.62
C LEU A 363 -16.68 -12.64 -13.28
N LEU A 364 -16.31 -13.43 -14.29
CA LEU A 364 -15.51 -14.65 -14.09
C LEU A 364 -14.14 -14.33 -13.45
N GLY A 365 -13.50 -13.27 -13.92
CA GLY A 365 -12.24 -12.80 -13.36
C GLY A 365 -12.35 -12.29 -11.93
N MET A 366 -13.44 -11.60 -11.56
CA MET A 366 -13.72 -11.22 -10.19
C MET A 366 -13.91 -12.46 -9.29
N GLY A 367 -14.65 -13.47 -9.77
CA GLY A 367 -14.77 -14.75 -9.07
C GLY A 367 -13.41 -15.42 -8.84
N TRP A 368 -12.54 -15.38 -9.85
CA TRP A 368 -11.16 -15.87 -9.73
C TRP A 368 -10.35 -15.10 -8.66
N VAL A 369 -10.43 -13.77 -8.63
CA VAL A 369 -9.75 -12.96 -7.60
C VAL A 369 -10.26 -13.29 -6.20
N ILE A 370 -11.57 -13.50 -6.03
CA ILE A 370 -12.16 -13.94 -4.75
C ILE A 370 -11.58 -15.30 -4.32
N VAL A 371 -11.47 -16.26 -5.23
CA VAL A 371 -10.86 -17.58 -4.94
C VAL A 371 -9.40 -17.42 -4.50
N VAL A 372 -8.62 -16.62 -5.23
CA VAL A 372 -7.21 -16.34 -4.90
C VAL A 372 -7.10 -15.74 -3.51
N LEU A 373 -7.87 -14.69 -3.21
CA LEU A 373 -7.84 -14.01 -1.91
C LEU A 373 -8.32 -14.91 -0.77
N THR A 374 -9.37 -15.70 -0.99
CA THR A 374 -9.89 -16.67 0.00
C THR A 374 -8.84 -17.71 0.37
N TRP A 375 -8.07 -18.16 -0.62
CA TRP A 375 -7.01 -19.14 -0.41
C TRP A 375 -5.78 -18.53 0.28
N SER A 376 -5.31 -17.36 -0.16
CA SER A 376 -4.02 -16.80 0.23
C SER A 376 -4.08 -15.93 1.49
N THR A 377 -5.17 -15.21 1.72
CA THR A 377 -5.30 -14.24 2.83
C THR A 377 -5.06 -14.82 4.21
N PRO A 378 -5.56 -16.02 4.56
CA PRO A 378 -5.36 -16.57 5.90
C PRO A 378 -3.90 -16.73 6.32
N ILE A 379 -2.97 -16.91 5.38
CA ILE A 379 -1.53 -16.99 5.67
C ILE A 379 -1.00 -15.68 6.25
N TYR A 380 -1.50 -14.54 5.77
CA TYR A 380 -1.08 -13.22 6.18
C TYR A 380 -1.94 -12.63 7.29
N LEU A 381 -3.23 -12.95 7.30
CA LEU A 381 -4.19 -12.46 8.29
C LEU A 381 -4.03 -13.12 9.67
N THR A 382 -3.75 -14.43 9.72
CA THR A 382 -3.72 -15.16 11.00
C THR A 382 -2.70 -14.60 12.00
N PRO A 383 -1.47 -14.27 11.60
CA PRO A 383 -0.50 -13.63 12.49
C PRO A 383 -1.01 -12.30 13.05
N MET A 384 -1.74 -11.50 12.27
CA MET A 384 -2.33 -10.23 12.72
C MET A 384 -3.42 -10.39 13.79
N MET A 385 -4.00 -11.59 13.91
CA MET A 385 -5.04 -11.86 14.90
C MET A 385 -4.48 -12.30 16.27
N TYR A 386 -3.16 -12.33 16.48
CA TYR A 386 -2.56 -12.86 17.72
C TYR A 386 -3.10 -12.17 18.99
N ARG A 387 -3.19 -10.83 18.98
CA ARG A 387 -3.72 -10.05 20.12
C ARG A 387 -5.21 -10.25 20.32
N ALA A 388 -5.96 -10.30 19.23
CA ALA A 388 -7.39 -10.56 19.28
C ALA A 388 -7.68 -11.94 19.89
N LYS A 389 -6.87 -12.96 19.57
CA LYS A 389 -6.96 -14.30 20.18
C LYS A 389 -6.70 -14.30 21.67
N GLU A 390 -5.86 -13.40 22.16
CA GLU A 390 -5.54 -13.20 23.57
C GLU A 390 -6.57 -12.30 24.30
N GLY A 391 -7.57 -11.78 23.58
CA GLY A 391 -8.62 -10.93 24.15
C GLY A 391 -8.19 -9.48 24.40
N PHE A 392 -7.06 -9.04 23.84
CA PHE A 392 -6.64 -7.64 23.96
C PHE A 392 -7.53 -6.70 23.14
N GLU A 393 -7.76 -5.49 23.66
CA GLU A 393 -8.46 -4.41 22.95
C GLU A 393 -7.57 -3.84 21.84
N ASP A 394 -7.76 -4.34 20.62
CA ASP A 394 -6.95 -4.01 19.45
C ASP A 394 -7.75 -3.24 18.39
N SER A 395 -8.76 -2.48 18.83
CA SER A 395 -9.63 -1.70 17.96
C SER A 395 -8.86 -0.58 17.25
N VAL A 396 -9.08 -0.45 15.95
CA VAL A 396 -8.46 0.63 15.16
C VAL A 396 -9.01 1.99 15.57
N VAL A 397 -10.32 2.05 15.83
CA VAL A 397 -10.99 3.27 16.28
C VAL A 397 -10.76 3.50 17.78
N PRO A 398 -10.58 4.75 18.21
CA PRO A 398 -10.35 5.06 19.63
C PRO A 398 -11.59 4.78 20.50
N TRP A 399 -12.79 4.89 19.92
CA TRP A 399 -14.07 4.65 20.60
C TRP A 399 -15.03 3.89 19.68
N SER A 400 -15.92 3.10 20.27
CA SER A 400 -16.87 2.26 19.51
C SER A 400 -18.29 2.77 19.67
N ILE A 401 -18.88 3.25 18.56
CA ILE A 401 -20.29 3.62 18.46
C ILE A 401 -21.15 2.35 18.52
N VAL A 402 -20.73 1.29 17.82
CA VAL A 402 -21.47 0.01 17.75
C VAL A 402 -21.63 -0.61 19.13
N ARG A 403 -20.55 -0.68 19.92
CA ARG A 403 -20.61 -1.20 21.29
C ARG A 403 -21.44 -0.31 22.21
N ALA A 404 -21.36 1.02 22.05
CA ALA A 404 -22.17 1.95 22.83
C ALA A 404 -23.67 1.78 22.57
N LEU A 405 -24.07 1.62 21.30
CA LEU A 405 -25.46 1.38 20.91
C LEU A 405 -25.93 -0.03 21.31
N GLY A 406 -25.13 -1.06 21.10
CA GLY A 406 -25.45 -2.44 21.50
C GLY A 406 -25.55 -2.62 23.02
N GLY A 407 -24.72 -1.91 23.79
CA GLY A 407 -24.80 -1.85 25.25
C GLY A 407 -26.03 -1.10 25.77
N ALA A 408 -26.53 -0.12 25.01
CA ALA A 408 -27.80 0.54 25.30
C ALA A 408 -29.00 -0.40 25.09
N VAL A 409 -29.00 -1.22 24.03
CA VAL A 409 -30.08 -2.18 23.73
C VAL A 409 -30.16 -3.32 24.76
N ARG A 410 -29.05 -3.73 25.39
CA ARG A 410 -29.05 -4.76 26.46
C ARG A 410 -29.51 -4.24 27.83
N LYS A 411 -29.71 -2.93 27.99
CA LYS A 411 -30.14 -2.27 29.23
C LYS A 411 -31.64 -1.90 29.25
N TRP A 412 -32.36 -2.25 28.20
CA TRP A 412 -33.83 -2.25 28.12
C TRP A 412 -34.29 -3.70 27.98
#